data_AF-A0A087UKF1-F1
#
_entry.id   AF-A0A087UKF1-F1
#
_cell.length_a   1.000
_cell.length_b   1.000
_cell.length_c   1.000
_cell.angle_alpha   90.00
_cell.angle_beta   90.00
_cell.angle_gamma   90.00
#
_symmetry.space_group_name_H-M   'P 1'
#
loop_
_entity.id
_entity.type
_entity.pdbx_description
1 polymer ?
#
loop_
_entity_poly.entity_id
_entity_poly.type
_entity_poly.pdbx_seq_one_letter_code
_entity_poly.pdbx_strand_id
1 'polypeptide(L)'
;MYAELGLKDLLPMKMVEKDVGCMARPRNVYCFDAGDERVNEQLMLTVMHTLWMREHNRVADTLAHINPHWDDETIYQEARHIVAAEIQHITYNEFLPMVVGRDIVAKYKLEPLKHGYYDGYSTKVNAGIRAAFQSAAFRFGHSLLPDVIERYNKFHEKIDSIRVSTVLRQPYNLYKPGIVDSFIHGLINQKANAMDPEVTTEVTNHLFEKPGDGFGMDLAAMNVQRAREHGVPGYNKYREYCGMPRSRNFWDLIGVLPNKTVHRYSQIYRHVDDIDLWSAAISEYPLPGAILGPTLSCLIAEQFANLRRGDRFWYENPGWPSSFTPEQLTEIRKVKVGRIVCDNSDDTITVPLNTFMQGDHVHNPFVECNSHHFPHMDLTKWQDTSYDKK
;
A
#
# COMPACT_ATOMS: atom_id res chain seq x y z
N MET A 1 -10.68 23.42 3.96
CA MET A 1 -9.93 24.66 3.60
C MET A 1 -10.36 25.24 2.26
N TYR A 2 -10.70 24.42 1.26
CA TYR A 2 -11.01 24.87 -0.11
C TYR A 2 -12.42 24.53 -0.59
N ALA A 3 -13.36 24.38 0.35
CA ALA A 3 -14.76 24.06 0.03
C ALA A 3 -15.42 25.12 -0.87
N GLU A 4 -15.06 26.39 -0.73
CA GLU A 4 -15.54 27.49 -1.60
C GLU A 4 -15.07 27.35 -3.06
N LEU A 5 -13.98 26.61 -3.28
CA LEU A 5 -13.47 26.28 -4.62
C LEU A 5 -14.02 24.95 -5.15
N GLY A 6 -14.92 24.30 -4.43
CA GLY A 6 -15.45 22.98 -4.76
C GLY A 6 -14.46 21.83 -4.56
N LEU A 7 -13.34 22.06 -3.84
CA LEU A 7 -12.33 21.03 -3.59
C LEU A 7 -12.62 20.29 -2.28
N LYS A 8 -12.42 18.97 -2.31
CA LYS A 8 -12.54 18.05 -1.17
C LYS A 8 -11.47 18.32 -0.11
N ASP A 9 -11.74 17.87 1.10
CA ASP A 9 -10.90 18.13 2.26
C ASP A 9 -9.50 17.51 2.15
N LEU A 10 -8.57 18.13 2.88
CA LEU A 10 -7.24 17.60 3.16
C LEU A 10 -7.25 16.96 4.55
N LEU A 11 -6.25 16.14 4.83
CA LEU A 11 -5.97 15.70 6.20
C LEU A 11 -5.86 16.90 7.17
N PRO A 12 -6.21 16.70 8.45
CA PRO A 12 -6.06 17.73 9.45
C PRO A 12 -4.58 18.12 9.65
N MET A 13 -4.38 19.36 10.10
CA MET A 13 -3.06 19.83 10.53
C MET A 13 -2.65 19.18 11.85
N LYS A 14 -1.41 18.73 11.97
CA LYS A 14 -0.83 18.25 13.22
C LYS A 14 -0.59 19.43 14.17
N MET A 15 -1.51 19.61 15.11
CA MET A 15 -1.50 20.73 16.05
C MET A 15 -0.77 20.44 17.37
N VAL A 16 -0.51 19.16 17.66
CA VAL A 16 0.27 18.67 18.81
C VAL A 16 1.64 18.22 18.29
N GLU A 17 2.73 18.60 18.96
CA GLU A 17 4.10 18.30 18.51
C GLU A 17 4.34 18.67 17.03
N LYS A 18 3.99 19.92 16.71
CA LYS A 18 3.89 20.51 15.35
C LYS A 18 5.13 20.34 14.46
N ASP A 19 6.30 20.14 15.06
CA ASP A 19 7.58 20.02 14.35
C ASP A 19 8.09 18.56 14.27
N VAL A 20 7.36 17.58 14.84
CA VAL A 20 7.72 16.16 14.77
C VAL A 20 7.13 15.52 13.51
N GLY A 21 8.00 14.98 12.66
CA GLY A 21 7.64 14.20 11.47
C GLY A 21 7.81 14.92 10.15
N CYS A 22 8.02 16.25 10.16
CA CYS A 22 8.36 17.03 8.96
C CYS A 22 9.66 17.83 9.16
N MET A 23 10.20 18.33 8.06
CA MET A 23 11.37 19.20 8.04
C MET A 23 11.05 20.52 7.30
N ALA A 24 11.90 21.55 7.47
CA ALA A 24 11.85 22.78 6.69
C ALA A 24 10.46 23.46 6.59
N ARG A 25 9.72 23.51 7.71
CA ARG A 25 8.32 23.96 7.76
C ARG A 25 8.15 25.43 7.36
N PRO A 26 7.35 25.76 6.33
CA PRO A 26 6.96 27.13 6.04
C PRO A 26 6.12 27.73 7.16
N ARG A 27 6.11 29.07 7.26
CA ARG A 27 5.29 29.78 8.24
C ARG A 27 3.80 29.46 8.02
N ASN A 28 3.08 29.16 9.11
CA ASN A 28 1.66 28.85 9.14
C ASN A 28 1.21 27.59 8.37
N VAL A 29 2.14 26.73 7.97
CA VAL A 29 1.85 25.39 7.43
C VAL A 29 2.36 24.35 8.43
N TYR A 30 1.67 23.21 8.55
CA TYR A 30 2.01 22.13 9.47
C TYR A 30 2.10 20.79 8.75
N CYS A 31 2.72 19.81 9.41
CA CYS A 31 2.53 18.42 9.06
C CYS A 31 1.04 18.06 9.01
N PHE A 32 0.70 17.03 8.27
CA PHE A 32 -0.60 16.39 8.38
C PHE A 32 -0.65 15.42 9.56
N ASP A 33 -1.85 15.22 10.10
CA ASP A 33 -2.13 14.28 11.16
C ASP A 33 -3.01 13.14 10.65
N ALA A 34 -2.74 11.92 11.10
CA ALA A 34 -3.43 10.71 10.67
C ALA A 34 -3.24 9.57 11.66
N GLY A 35 -3.90 8.44 11.42
CA GLY A 35 -3.76 7.23 12.25
C GLY A 35 -2.37 6.57 12.22
N ASP A 36 -1.47 6.96 11.32
CA ASP A 36 -0.07 6.52 11.28
C ASP A 36 0.86 7.73 11.31
N GLU A 37 1.84 7.72 12.21
CA GLU A 37 2.76 8.86 12.45
C GLU A 37 3.65 9.18 11.23
N ARG A 38 3.81 8.24 10.31
CA ARG A 38 4.66 8.38 9.12
C ARG A 38 3.92 9.00 7.95
N VAL A 39 2.68 9.46 8.11
CA VAL A 39 1.86 10.06 7.04
C VAL A 39 2.59 11.14 6.22
N ASN A 40 3.56 11.83 6.83
CA ASN A 40 4.35 12.88 6.19
C ASN A 40 5.71 12.43 5.63
N GLU A 41 6.09 11.15 5.80
CA GLU A 41 7.43 10.63 5.45
C GLU A 41 7.77 10.89 3.98
N GLN A 42 6.80 10.67 3.10
CA GLN A 42 6.85 11.00 1.69
C GLN A 42 5.50 11.53 1.21
N LEU A 43 5.52 12.45 0.25
CA LEU A 43 4.35 13.24 -0.15
C LEU A 43 3.20 12.40 -0.72
N MET A 44 3.48 11.38 -1.52
CA MET A 44 2.49 10.47 -2.10
C MET A 44 1.80 9.59 -1.05
N LEU A 45 2.46 9.31 0.08
CA LEU A 45 1.85 8.59 1.22
C LEU A 45 0.75 9.47 1.80
N THR A 46 1.04 10.75 2.02
CA THR A 46 0.04 11.72 2.47
C THR A 46 -1.17 11.80 1.51
N VAL A 47 -0.91 11.74 0.19
CA VAL A 47 -1.99 11.69 -0.83
C VAL A 47 -2.87 10.45 -0.64
N MET A 48 -2.28 9.27 -0.44
CA MET A 48 -3.04 8.05 -0.17
C MET A 48 -3.84 8.12 1.14
N HIS A 49 -3.25 8.66 2.21
CA HIS A 49 -3.98 8.88 3.47
C HIS A 49 -5.16 9.86 3.27
N THR A 50 -4.99 10.88 2.44
CA THR A 50 -6.06 11.84 2.12
C THR A 50 -7.19 11.16 1.36
N LEU A 51 -6.90 10.28 0.39
CA LEU A 51 -7.92 9.51 -0.33
C LEU A 51 -8.76 8.65 0.63
N TRP A 52 -8.13 7.92 1.55
CA TRP A 52 -8.85 7.06 2.49
C TRP A 52 -9.64 7.84 3.55
N MET A 53 -9.16 9.01 3.97
CA MET A 53 -9.94 9.92 4.83
C MET A 53 -11.17 10.44 4.09
N ARG A 54 -11.01 10.86 2.82
CA ARG A 54 -12.13 11.32 1.99
C ARG A 54 -13.17 10.20 1.80
N GLU A 55 -12.73 8.95 1.61
CA GLU A 55 -13.63 7.81 1.47
C GLU A 55 -14.42 7.56 2.76
N HIS A 56 -13.76 7.59 3.92
CA HIS A 56 -14.44 7.47 5.20
C HIS A 56 -15.55 8.52 5.37
N ASN A 57 -15.26 9.79 5.09
CA ASN A 57 -16.25 10.86 5.19
C ASN A 57 -17.39 10.66 4.18
N ARG A 58 -17.09 10.26 2.93
CA ARG A 58 -18.11 9.98 1.90
C ARG A 58 -19.08 8.88 2.35
N VAL A 59 -18.55 7.79 2.92
CA VAL A 59 -19.35 6.69 3.46
C VAL A 59 -20.16 7.17 4.66
N ALA A 60 -19.54 7.85 5.62
CA ALA A 60 -20.20 8.39 6.82
C ALA A 60 -21.37 9.33 6.48
N ASP A 61 -21.16 10.30 5.58
CA ASP A 61 -22.19 11.24 5.13
C ASP A 61 -23.37 10.51 4.48
N THR A 62 -23.08 9.49 3.68
CA THR A 62 -24.12 8.68 3.01
C THR A 62 -24.91 7.85 4.02
N LEU A 63 -24.24 7.24 5.00
CA LEU A 63 -24.90 6.47 6.06
C LEU A 63 -25.76 7.37 6.96
N ALA A 64 -25.28 8.56 7.31
CA ALA A 64 -26.04 9.55 8.07
C ALA A 64 -27.33 9.97 7.34
N HIS A 65 -27.28 10.05 6.00
CA HIS A 65 -28.45 10.36 5.18
C HIS A 65 -29.46 9.21 5.13
N ILE A 66 -28.98 7.97 4.98
CA ILE A 66 -29.82 6.77 4.87
C ILE A 66 -30.42 6.36 6.22
N ASN A 67 -29.68 6.60 7.31
CA ASN A 67 -30.05 6.27 8.69
C ASN A 67 -30.03 7.52 9.59
N PRO A 68 -30.99 8.47 9.48
CA PRO A 68 -30.97 9.72 10.23
C PRO A 68 -31.11 9.58 11.75
N HIS A 69 -31.45 8.38 12.24
CA HIS A 69 -31.57 8.04 13.66
C HIS A 69 -30.26 7.55 14.28
N TRP A 70 -29.24 7.23 13.48
CA TRP A 70 -27.93 6.84 13.99
C TRP A 70 -27.22 8.04 14.61
N ASP A 71 -26.54 7.81 15.73
CA ASP A 71 -25.64 8.79 16.33
C ASP A 71 -24.26 8.79 15.65
N ASP A 72 -23.44 9.78 16.00
CA ASP A 72 -22.12 10.00 15.41
C ASP A 72 -21.18 8.80 15.61
N GLU A 73 -21.23 8.15 16.79
CA GLU A 73 -20.40 6.96 17.07
C GLU A 73 -20.80 5.78 16.17
N THR A 74 -22.10 5.55 15.99
CA THR A 74 -22.59 4.48 15.10
C THR A 74 -22.16 4.74 13.66
N ILE A 75 -22.33 5.96 13.17
CA ILE A 75 -21.92 6.37 11.82
C ILE A 75 -20.40 6.16 11.64
N TYR A 76 -19.59 6.61 12.61
CA TYR A 76 -18.14 6.45 12.56
C TYR A 76 -17.72 4.98 12.50
N GLN A 77 -18.26 4.12 13.37
CA GLN A 77 -17.86 2.71 13.41
C GLN A 77 -18.29 1.95 12.16
N GLU A 78 -19.49 2.22 11.63
CA GLU A 78 -19.95 1.59 10.39
C GLU A 78 -19.12 2.05 9.18
N ALA A 79 -18.85 3.35 9.05
CA ALA A 79 -17.98 3.86 7.99
C ALA A 79 -16.55 3.30 8.09
N ARG A 80 -15.99 3.23 9.31
CA ARG A 80 -14.69 2.59 9.57
C ARG A 80 -14.68 1.11 9.19
N HIS A 81 -15.74 0.38 9.51
CA HIS A 81 -15.87 -1.04 9.22
C HIS A 81 -15.93 -1.30 7.70
N ILE A 82 -16.70 -0.50 6.96
CA ILE A 82 -16.79 -0.56 5.50
C ILE A 82 -15.43 -0.25 4.86
N VAL A 83 -14.79 0.87 5.22
CA VAL A 83 -13.48 1.25 4.65
C VAL A 83 -12.39 0.21 4.97
N ALA A 84 -12.42 -0.40 6.15
CA ALA A 84 -11.52 -1.51 6.47
C ALA A 84 -11.74 -2.71 5.54
N ALA A 85 -12.99 -3.04 5.23
CA ALA A 85 -13.35 -4.09 4.29
C ALA A 85 -12.91 -3.78 2.85
N GLU A 86 -13.02 -2.52 2.40
CA GLU A 86 -12.52 -2.08 1.10
C GLU A 86 -11.01 -2.25 0.97
N ILE A 87 -10.25 -1.80 1.99
CA ILE A 87 -8.80 -1.96 2.04
C ILE A 87 -8.42 -3.45 2.03
N GLN A 88 -9.09 -4.29 2.82
CA GLN A 88 -8.89 -5.73 2.82
C GLN A 88 -9.19 -6.33 1.45
N HIS A 89 -10.32 -5.98 0.84
CA HIS A 89 -10.72 -6.50 -0.46
C HIS A 89 -9.71 -6.12 -1.56
N ILE A 90 -9.37 -4.83 -1.71
CA ILE A 90 -8.40 -4.34 -2.69
C ILE A 90 -7.03 -5.00 -2.48
N THR A 91 -6.58 -5.14 -1.23
CA THR A 91 -5.28 -5.75 -0.92
C THR A 91 -5.21 -7.19 -1.43
N TYR A 92 -6.22 -8.01 -1.15
CA TYR A 92 -6.19 -9.43 -1.51
C TYR A 92 -6.64 -9.70 -2.95
N ASN A 93 -7.52 -8.87 -3.51
CA ASN A 93 -8.07 -9.03 -4.85
C ASN A 93 -7.18 -8.43 -5.95
N GLU A 94 -6.55 -7.28 -5.67
CA GLU A 94 -5.77 -6.54 -6.68
C GLU A 94 -4.27 -6.58 -6.36
N PHE A 95 -3.86 -6.12 -5.18
CA PHE A 95 -2.44 -5.95 -4.84
C PHE A 95 -1.66 -7.27 -4.77
N LEU A 96 -2.09 -8.24 -3.93
CA LEU A 96 -1.34 -9.48 -3.70
C LEU A 96 -1.10 -10.29 -4.99
N PRO A 97 -2.08 -10.48 -5.90
CA PRO A 97 -1.85 -11.19 -7.16
C PRO A 97 -0.74 -10.62 -8.04
N MET A 98 -0.52 -9.29 -8.04
CA MET A 98 0.57 -8.69 -8.81
C MET A 98 1.91 -8.81 -8.10
N VAL A 99 1.89 -8.77 -6.76
CA VAL A 99 3.10 -8.79 -5.95
C VAL A 99 3.71 -10.19 -5.91
N VAL A 100 2.93 -11.20 -5.52
CA VAL A 100 3.43 -12.58 -5.32
C VAL A 100 3.06 -13.55 -6.45
N GLY A 101 2.23 -13.11 -7.41
CA GLY A 101 1.77 -13.95 -8.52
C GLY A 101 0.58 -14.86 -8.16
N ARG A 102 -0.23 -15.21 -9.16
CA ARG A 102 -1.48 -15.98 -8.98
C ARG A 102 -1.24 -17.38 -8.40
N ASP A 103 -0.15 -18.04 -8.76
CA ASP A 103 0.16 -19.38 -8.26
C ASP A 103 0.41 -19.38 -6.74
N ILE A 104 1.08 -18.33 -6.23
CA ILE A 104 1.32 -18.17 -4.79
C ILE A 104 0.02 -17.78 -4.08
N VAL A 105 -0.79 -16.89 -4.66
CA VAL A 105 -2.12 -16.54 -4.13
C VAL A 105 -2.97 -17.81 -3.95
N ALA A 106 -3.04 -18.66 -4.98
CA ALA A 106 -3.78 -19.92 -4.92
C ALA A 106 -3.19 -20.90 -3.89
N LYS A 107 -1.85 -21.07 -3.87
CA LYS A 107 -1.15 -21.94 -2.91
C LYS A 107 -1.47 -21.57 -1.46
N TYR A 108 -1.52 -20.27 -1.15
CA TYR A 108 -1.79 -19.77 0.20
C TYR A 108 -3.28 -19.49 0.46
N LYS A 109 -4.16 -19.72 -0.52
CA LYS A 109 -5.61 -19.46 -0.46
C LYS A 109 -5.90 -18.01 -0.09
N LEU A 110 -5.31 -17.09 -0.84
CA LEU A 110 -5.40 -15.65 -0.61
C LEU A 110 -6.53 -15.00 -1.43
N GLU A 111 -7.13 -15.69 -2.40
CA GLU A 111 -8.24 -15.12 -3.15
C GLU A 111 -9.46 -14.85 -2.25
N PRO A 112 -10.05 -13.65 -2.31
CA PRO A 112 -11.38 -13.42 -1.77
C PRO A 112 -12.43 -14.31 -2.47
N LEU A 113 -13.51 -14.62 -1.77
CA LEU A 113 -14.60 -15.39 -2.35
C LEU A 113 -15.40 -14.51 -3.32
N LYS A 114 -16.01 -15.15 -4.32
CA LYS A 114 -16.94 -14.48 -5.24
C LYS A 114 -18.34 -14.30 -4.63
N HIS A 115 -18.76 -15.26 -3.80
CA HIS A 115 -20.09 -15.32 -3.19
C HIS A 115 -20.01 -15.95 -1.80
N GLY A 116 -21.00 -15.68 -0.97
CA GLY A 116 -21.13 -16.28 0.36
C GLY A 116 -20.08 -15.81 1.36
N TYR A 117 -19.83 -16.64 2.36
CA TYR A 117 -19.02 -16.36 3.53
C TYR A 117 -17.75 -17.19 3.58
N TYR A 118 -16.70 -16.63 4.18
CA TYR A 118 -15.44 -17.31 4.45
C TYR A 118 -15.52 -18.15 5.72
N ASP A 119 -15.04 -19.38 5.67
CA ASP A 119 -15.09 -20.36 6.77
C ASP A 119 -13.68 -20.72 7.32
N GLY A 120 -12.64 -20.00 6.88
CA GLY A 120 -11.25 -20.31 7.24
C GLY A 120 -10.71 -19.57 8.47
N TYR A 121 -11.54 -18.79 9.17
CA TYR A 121 -11.15 -18.13 10.41
C TYR A 121 -10.80 -19.16 11.50
N SER A 122 -9.72 -18.94 12.23
CA SER A 122 -9.29 -19.79 13.33
C SER A 122 -8.60 -19.00 14.43
N THR A 123 -9.10 -19.11 15.66
CA THR A 123 -8.49 -18.55 16.87
C THR A 123 -7.11 -19.14 17.18
N LYS A 124 -6.73 -20.25 16.53
CA LYS A 124 -5.43 -20.90 16.70
C LYS A 124 -4.34 -20.30 15.81
N VAL A 125 -4.70 -19.42 14.87
CA VAL A 125 -3.75 -18.76 13.98
C VAL A 125 -3.23 -17.48 14.63
N ASN A 126 -1.91 -17.35 14.71
CA ASN A 126 -1.28 -16.11 15.17
C ASN A 126 -1.20 -15.11 14.00
N ALA A 127 -2.01 -14.06 14.06
CA ALA A 127 -2.02 -12.96 13.08
C ALA A 127 -0.92 -11.90 13.32
N GLY A 128 -0.07 -12.08 14.35
CA GLY A 128 1.02 -11.16 14.64
C GLY A 128 1.99 -10.98 13.48
N ILE A 129 2.49 -9.76 13.33
CA ILE A 129 3.48 -9.43 12.29
C ILE A 129 4.83 -10.05 12.66
N ARG A 130 5.33 -10.96 11.81
CA ARG A 130 6.63 -11.61 12.03
C ARG A 130 7.78 -10.61 11.89
N ALA A 131 8.82 -10.76 12.71
CA ALA A 131 9.99 -9.88 12.69
C ALA A 131 10.63 -9.77 11.29
N ALA A 132 10.81 -10.90 10.59
CA ALA A 132 11.37 -10.88 9.24
C ALA A 132 10.44 -10.25 8.19
N PHE A 133 9.13 -10.25 8.40
CA PHE A 133 8.20 -9.55 7.52
C PHE A 133 8.42 -8.03 7.61
N GLN A 134 8.40 -7.46 8.82
CA GLN A 134 8.51 -6.02 9.04
C GLN A 134 9.94 -5.46 8.87
N SER A 135 10.96 -6.22 9.26
CA SER A 135 12.35 -5.75 9.26
C SER A 135 13.09 -6.06 7.96
N ALA A 136 12.52 -6.88 7.08
CA ALA A 136 13.15 -7.24 5.81
C ALA A 136 12.11 -7.43 4.67
N ALA A 137 11.29 -8.47 4.70
CA ALA A 137 10.57 -8.92 3.51
C ALA A 137 9.62 -7.88 2.89
N PHE A 138 8.83 -7.18 3.71
CA PHE A 138 7.87 -6.17 3.23
C PHE A 138 8.53 -4.81 2.91
N ARG A 139 9.87 -4.73 2.98
CA ARG A 139 10.68 -3.59 2.53
C ARG A 139 11.15 -3.72 1.09
N PHE A 140 10.62 -4.69 0.33
CA PHE A 140 10.92 -4.85 -1.10
C PHE A 140 10.56 -3.58 -1.90
N GLY A 141 9.53 -2.86 -1.46
CA GLY A 141 9.06 -1.63 -2.12
C GLY A 141 10.11 -0.53 -2.23
N HIS A 142 11.20 -0.58 -1.45
CA HIS A 142 12.30 0.38 -1.55
C HIS A 142 13.08 0.26 -2.88
N SER A 143 13.09 -0.91 -3.53
CA SER A 143 13.67 -1.08 -4.87
C SER A 143 12.78 -0.46 -5.97
N LEU A 144 11.48 -0.32 -5.69
CA LEU A 144 10.50 0.22 -6.64
C LEU A 144 10.48 1.76 -6.68
N LEU A 145 11.19 2.42 -5.76
CA LEU A 145 11.17 3.88 -5.62
C LEU A 145 11.86 4.55 -6.83
N PRO A 146 11.18 5.48 -7.52
CA PRO A 146 11.77 6.26 -8.61
C PRO A 146 12.67 7.39 -8.07
N ASP A 147 13.48 7.99 -8.95
CA ASP A 147 14.32 9.15 -8.61
C ASP A 147 13.48 10.44 -8.45
N VAL A 148 12.32 10.49 -9.10
CA VAL A 148 11.43 11.64 -9.14
C VAL A 148 9.99 11.19 -8.92
N ILE A 149 9.17 12.04 -8.31
CA ILE A 149 7.72 11.94 -8.39
C ILE A 149 7.21 12.87 -9.48
N GLU A 150 6.33 12.35 -10.32
CA GLU A 150 5.74 13.09 -11.42
C GLU A 150 4.35 13.60 -11.07
N ARG A 151 3.98 14.75 -11.65
CA ARG A 151 2.63 15.29 -11.56
C ARG A 151 1.99 15.26 -12.93
N TYR A 152 0.72 14.91 -12.97
CA TYR A 152 -0.06 14.78 -14.20
C TYR A 152 -1.35 15.58 -14.09
N ASN A 153 -1.91 16.03 -15.22
CA ASN A 153 -3.26 16.59 -15.24
C ASN A 153 -4.31 15.49 -15.45
N LYS A 154 -5.58 15.86 -15.39
CA LYS A 154 -6.72 14.95 -15.64
C LYS A 154 -6.79 14.37 -17.07
N PHE A 155 -5.98 14.88 -18.00
CA PHE A 155 -5.85 14.37 -19.36
C PHE A 155 -4.66 13.43 -19.52
N HIS A 156 -4.05 13.01 -18.40
CA HIS A 156 -2.88 12.11 -18.37
C HIS A 156 -1.63 12.71 -19.03
N GLU A 157 -1.52 14.04 -19.05
CA GLU A 157 -0.33 14.74 -19.53
C GLU A 157 0.57 15.10 -18.35
N LYS A 158 1.87 14.80 -18.47
CA LYS A 158 2.87 15.14 -17.45
C LYS A 158 3.02 16.67 -17.38
N ILE A 159 2.86 17.22 -16.18
CA ILE A 159 2.99 18.66 -15.89
C ILE A 159 4.38 18.97 -15.30
N ASP A 160 4.88 18.10 -14.43
CA ASP A 160 6.03 18.42 -13.57
C ASP A 160 6.75 17.14 -13.11
N SER A 161 7.99 17.31 -12.63
CA SER A 161 8.86 16.23 -12.15
C SER A 161 9.70 16.73 -10.98
N ILE A 162 9.53 16.12 -9.81
CA ILE A 162 10.13 16.60 -8.56
C ILE A 162 11.02 15.50 -7.97
N ARG A 163 12.28 15.80 -7.66
CA ARG A 163 13.19 14.83 -7.02
C ARG A 163 12.65 14.37 -5.67
N VAL A 164 12.65 13.06 -5.42
CA VAL A 164 12.11 12.47 -4.19
C VAL A 164 12.75 13.09 -2.95
N SER A 165 14.09 13.21 -2.92
CA SER A 165 14.83 13.76 -1.78
C SER A 165 14.35 15.16 -1.34
N THR A 166 13.80 15.96 -2.25
CA THR A 166 13.35 17.32 -1.97
C THR A 166 11.95 17.41 -1.33
N VAL A 167 11.20 16.30 -1.31
CA VAL A 167 9.82 16.23 -0.82
C VAL A 167 9.62 15.25 0.33
N LEU A 168 10.66 14.48 0.70
CA LEU A 168 10.63 13.65 1.91
C LEU A 168 10.45 14.52 3.16
N ARG A 169 9.49 14.16 4.02
CA ARG A 169 9.12 14.94 5.22
C ARG A 169 8.72 16.39 4.93
N GLN A 170 8.26 16.69 3.72
CA GLN A 170 7.89 18.03 3.27
C GLN A 170 6.57 18.03 2.48
N PRO A 171 5.42 17.76 3.14
CA PRO A 171 4.13 17.56 2.47
C PRO A 171 3.46 18.89 2.03
N TYR A 172 4.13 20.03 2.21
CA TYR A 172 3.53 21.36 2.18
C TYR A 172 2.95 21.77 0.82
N ASN A 173 3.41 21.14 -0.27
CA ASN A 173 2.83 21.37 -1.59
C ASN A 173 1.37 20.95 -1.68
N LEU A 174 0.92 20.00 -0.87
CA LEU A 174 -0.46 19.51 -0.85
C LEU A 174 -1.47 20.55 -0.36
N TYR A 175 -1.01 21.58 0.36
CA TYR A 175 -1.89 22.71 0.74
C TYR A 175 -2.26 23.57 -0.46
N LYS A 176 -1.62 23.47 -1.61
CA LYS A 176 -1.99 24.30 -2.76
C LYS A 176 -3.24 23.72 -3.44
N PRO A 177 -4.25 24.55 -3.78
CA PRO A 177 -5.47 24.10 -4.44
C PRO A 177 -5.19 23.24 -5.69
N GLY A 178 -5.89 22.11 -5.82
CA GLY A 178 -5.79 21.20 -6.97
C GLY A 178 -4.49 20.39 -7.08
N ILE A 179 -3.53 20.53 -6.15
CA ILE A 179 -2.26 19.81 -6.25
C ILE A 179 -2.40 18.32 -5.91
N VAL A 180 -3.29 17.95 -4.98
CA VAL A 180 -3.50 16.54 -4.57
C VAL A 180 -3.82 15.66 -5.79
N ASP A 181 -4.79 16.09 -6.60
CA ASP A 181 -5.20 15.37 -7.81
C ASP A 181 -4.06 15.24 -8.82
N SER A 182 -3.17 16.25 -8.93
CA SER A 182 -2.02 16.13 -9.82
C SER A 182 -1.04 15.02 -9.41
N PHE A 183 -0.96 14.72 -8.11
CA PHE A 183 -0.18 13.60 -7.58
C PHE A 183 -0.95 12.28 -7.63
N ILE A 184 -2.28 12.28 -7.47
CA ILE A 184 -3.11 11.09 -7.73
C ILE A 184 -2.91 10.63 -9.18
N HIS A 185 -2.99 11.55 -10.14
CA HIS A 185 -2.69 11.24 -11.54
C HIS A 185 -1.21 10.81 -11.72
N GLY A 186 -0.28 11.31 -10.90
CA GLY A 186 1.09 10.80 -10.82
C GLY A 186 1.15 9.31 -10.46
N LEU A 187 0.47 8.88 -9.38
CA LEU A 187 0.41 7.47 -8.96
C LEU A 187 -0.16 6.54 -10.04
N ILE A 188 -1.06 7.06 -10.87
CA ILE A 188 -1.73 6.29 -11.92
C ILE A 188 -0.85 6.15 -13.16
N ASN A 189 -0.14 7.22 -13.55
CA ASN A 189 0.55 7.28 -14.83
C ASN A 189 2.03 6.92 -14.74
N GLN A 190 2.68 7.26 -13.63
CA GLN A 190 4.11 7.06 -13.47
C GLN A 190 4.43 5.58 -13.26
N LYS A 191 5.43 5.07 -13.99
CA LYS A 191 5.93 3.71 -13.77
C LYS A 191 6.76 3.66 -12.48
N ALA A 192 6.55 2.61 -11.68
CA ALA A 192 7.51 2.23 -10.65
C ALA A 192 8.83 1.74 -11.28
N ASN A 193 9.93 1.81 -10.52
CA ASN A 193 11.16 1.13 -10.90
C ASN A 193 10.98 -0.40 -10.86
N ALA A 194 11.85 -1.11 -11.57
CA ALA A 194 11.84 -2.57 -11.57
C ALA A 194 12.23 -3.11 -10.19
N MET A 195 11.69 -4.28 -9.82
CA MET A 195 12.14 -5.01 -8.64
C MET A 195 13.49 -5.67 -8.94
N ASP A 196 14.56 -5.12 -8.39
CA ASP A 196 15.93 -5.57 -8.64
C ASP A 196 16.88 -5.22 -7.46
N PRO A 197 18.19 -5.53 -7.52
CA PRO A 197 19.10 -5.28 -6.40
C PRO A 197 19.55 -3.82 -6.28
N GLU A 198 19.02 -2.91 -7.10
CA GLU A 198 19.37 -1.50 -7.12
C GLU A 198 18.31 -0.68 -6.35
N VAL A 199 18.76 0.45 -5.79
CA VAL A 199 17.92 1.40 -5.06
C VAL A 199 18.38 2.80 -5.43
N THR A 200 17.43 3.70 -5.68
CA THR A 200 17.71 5.09 -6.08
C THR A 200 18.63 5.82 -5.08
N THR A 201 19.51 6.68 -5.61
CA THR A 201 20.38 7.55 -4.82
C THR A 201 19.59 8.57 -3.99
N GLU A 202 18.35 8.87 -4.37
CA GLU A 202 17.45 9.73 -3.59
C GLU A 202 17.22 9.20 -2.16
N VAL A 203 17.34 7.88 -1.94
CA VAL A 203 17.16 7.27 -0.62
C VAL A 203 18.38 6.49 -0.11
N THR A 204 19.42 6.27 -0.91
CA THR A 204 20.70 5.70 -0.43
C THR A 204 21.73 6.76 -0.07
N ASN A 205 21.65 7.97 -0.63
CA ASN A 205 22.56 9.08 -0.32
C ASN A 205 21.85 10.31 0.22
N HIS A 206 20.56 10.47 -0.06
CA HIS A 206 19.81 11.71 0.17
C HIS A 206 18.54 11.50 1.03
N LEU A 207 18.41 10.36 1.72
CA LEU A 207 17.24 10.10 2.58
C LEU A 207 17.18 11.12 3.71
N PHE A 208 16.07 11.86 3.77
CA PHE A 208 15.85 12.96 4.73
C PHE A 208 17.01 13.97 4.78
N GLU A 209 17.62 14.24 3.62
CA GLU A 209 18.59 15.33 3.49
C GLU A 209 17.98 16.66 3.93
N LYS A 210 18.71 17.40 4.77
CA LYS A 210 18.31 18.77 5.13
C LYS A 210 18.75 19.73 4.02
N PRO A 211 17.92 20.72 3.66
CA PRO A 211 18.28 21.69 2.63
C PRO A 211 19.63 22.35 2.90
N GLY A 212 20.58 22.17 1.98
CA GLY A 212 21.92 22.75 2.04
C GLY A 212 23.03 21.84 2.56
N ASP A 213 22.70 20.68 3.15
CA ASP A 213 23.71 19.76 3.69
C ASP A 213 24.44 19.00 2.57
N GLY A 214 23.77 18.70 1.45
CA GLY A 214 24.36 17.98 0.30
C GLY A 214 24.53 16.47 0.54
N PHE A 215 24.08 15.96 1.69
CA PHE A 215 24.05 14.54 2.02
C PHE A 215 22.88 14.23 2.98
N GLY A 216 22.38 12.99 2.90
CA GLY A 216 21.36 12.43 3.79
C GLY A 216 21.77 11.07 4.35
N MET A 217 20.79 10.27 4.70
CA MET A 217 20.98 8.90 5.17
C MET A 217 20.89 7.87 4.04
N ASP A 218 21.21 6.62 4.36
CA ASP A 218 21.12 5.47 3.45
C ASP A 218 20.04 4.48 3.93
N LEU A 219 18.90 4.45 3.23
CA LEU A 219 17.78 3.56 3.52
C LEU A 219 18.14 2.09 3.34
N ALA A 220 18.97 1.75 2.34
CA ALA A 220 19.38 0.37 2.08
C ALA A 220 20.28 -0.14 3.20
N ALA A 221 21.26 0.67 3.63
CA ALA A 221 22.09 0.37 4.79
C ALA A 221 21.25 0.27 6.07
N MET A 222 20.26 1.15 6.26
CA MET A 222 19.33 1.07 7.38
C MET A 222 18.50 -0.21 7.37
N ASN A 223 18.06 -0.72 6.21
CA ASN A 223 17.31 -1.98 6.13
C ASN A 223 18.17 -3.16 6.58
N VAL A 224 19.42 -3.22 6.08
CA VAL A 224 20.39 -4.25 6.50
C VAL A 224 20.64 -4.17 8.00
N GLN A 225 20.95 -2.98 8.52
CA GLN A 225 21.26 -2.80 9.93
C GLN A 225 20.05 -3.08 10.83
N ARG A 226 18.84 -2.72 10.41
CA ARG A 226 17.59 -2.99 11.15
C ARG A 226 17.28 -4.48 11.22
N ALA A 227 17.51 -5.22 10.13
CA ALA A 227 17.35 -6.68 10.13
C ALA A 227 18.29 -7.34 11.14
N ARG A 228 19.56 -6.89 11.19
CA ARG A 228 20.56 -7.37 12.17
C ARG A 228 20.19 -7.01 13.61
N GLU A 229 19.76 -5.77 13.86
CA GLU A 229 19.27 -5.32 15.16
C GLU A 229 18.11 -6.19 15.68
N HIS A 230 17.19 -6.56 14.80
CA HIS A 230 16.03 -7.40 15.12
C HIS A 230 16.36 -8.91 15.16
N GLY A 231 17.62 -9.30 14.98
CA GLY A 231 18.04 -10.70 14.99
C GLY A 231 17.42 -11.54 13.87
N VAL A 232 17.12 -10.94 12.71
CA VAL A 232 16.58 -11.65 11.55
C VAL A 232 17.64 -12.62 11.02
N PRO A 233 17.34 -13.94 10.92
CA PRO A 233 18.25 -14.90 10.32
C PRO A 233 18.66 -14.54 8.89
N GLY A 234 19.87 -14.97 8.50
CA GLY A 234 20.36 -14.79 7.14
C GLY A 234 19.47 -15.44 6.07
N TYR A 235 19.62 -14.97 4.83
CA TYR A 235 18.83 -15.37 3.66
C TYR A 235 18.69 -16.89 3.51
N ASN A 236 19.78 -17.64 3.70
CA ASN A 236 19.80 -19.07 3.49
C ASN A 236 18.90 -19.85 4.49
N LYS A 237 18.64 -19.29 5.68
CA LYS A 237 17.70 -19.87 6.64
C LYS A 237 16.26 -19.77 6.13
N TYR A 238 15.93 -18.65 5.51
CA TYR A 238 14.60 -18.42 4.94
C TYR A 238 14.37 -19.18 3.63
N ARG A 239 15.43 -19.43 2.85
CA ARG A 239 15.35 -20.37 1.73
C ARG A 239 14.87 -21.75 2.19
N GLU A 240 15.55 -22.32 3.18
CA GLU A 240 15.21 -23.61 3.77
C GLU A 240 13.79 -23.60 4.36
N TYR A 241 13.44 -22.56 5.12
CA TYR A 241 12.10 -22.38 5.69
C TYR A 241 11.01 -22.40 4.63
N CYS A 242 11.26 -21.77 3.46
CA CYS A 242 10.35 -21.74 2.32
C CYS A 242 10.42 -22.99 1.43
N GLY A 243 11.13 -24.04 1.86
CA GLY A 243 11.23 -25.31 1.15
C GLY A 243 12.21 -25.32 -0.03
N MET A 244 13.06 -24.30 -0.15
CA MET A 244 14.10 -24.25 -1.18
C MET A 244 15.41 -24.88 -0.69
N PRO A 245 16.26 -25.39 -1.60
CA PRO A 245 17.57 -25.91 -1.23
C PRO A 245 18.45 -24.85 -0.57
N ARG A 246 19.13 -25.26 0.49
CA ARG A 246 20.16 -24.45 1.16
C ARG A 246 21.39 -24.32 0.25
N SER A 247 21.86 -23.10 0.03
CA SER A 247 23.14 -22.84 -0.64
C SER A 247 24.31 -23.22 0.27
N ARG A 248 25.29 -23.95 -0.25
CA ARG A 248 26.49 -24.37 0.49
C ARG A 248 27.66 -23.42 0.25
N ASN A 249 27.66 -22.74 -0.88
CA ASN A 249 28.65 -21.73 -1.26
C ASN A 249 27.98 -20.63 -2.09
N PHE A 250 28.70 -19.54 -2.37
CA PHE A 250 28.15 -18.41 -3.14
C PHE A 250 27.68 -18.79 -4.55
N TRP A 251 28.36 -19.73 -5.22
CA TRP A 251 28.06 -20.11 -6.60
C TRP A 251 26.76 -20.90 -6.74
N ASP A 252 26.25 -21.49 -5.67
CA ASP A 252 24.92 -22.12 -5.63
C ASP A 252 23.78 -21.08 -5.77
N LEU A 253 24.10 -19.78 -5.75
CA LEU A 253 23.16 -18.69 -6.00
C LEU A 253 23.10 -18.25 -7.47
N ILE A 254 23.97 -18.80 -8.34
CA ILE A 254 23.89 -18.56 -9.78
C ILE A 254 22.57 -19.11 -10.32
N GLY A 255 21.87 -18.31 -11.11
CA GLY A 255 20.53 -18.64 -11.63
C GLY A 255 19.40 -18.37 -10.63
N VAL A 256 19.72 -18.03 -9.38
CA VAL A 256 18.77 -17.50 -8.39
C VAL A 256 18.88 -15.98 -8.31
N LEU A 257 20.11 -15.47 -8.30
CA LEU A 257 20.45 -14.06 -8.26
C LEU A 257 21.32 -13.68 -9.49
N PRO A 258 21.40 -12.38 -9.86
CA PRO A 258 22.34 -11.92 -10.87
C PRO A 258 23.81 -12.25 -10.52
N ASN A 259 24.57 -12.72 -11.50
CA ASN A 259 25.98 -13.13 -11.30
C ASN A 259 26.86 -12.02 -10.70
N LYS A 260 26.61 -10.75 -11.07
CA LYS A 260 27.28 -9.57 -10.50
C LYS A 260 27.02 -9.45 -8.99
N THR A 261 25.79 -9.69 -8.56
CA THR A 261 25.39 -9.67 -7.14
C THR A 261 26.05 -10.82 -6.38
N VAL A 262 26.04 -12.04 -6.94
CA VAL A 262 26.72 -13.20 -6.34
C VAL A 262 28.21 -12.94 -6.15
N HIS A 263 28.88 -12.38 -7.15
CA HIS A 263 30.30 -12.02 -7.06
C HIS A 263 30.57 -10.94 -6.01
N ARG A 264 29.71 -9.92 -5.88
CA ARG A 264 29.82 -8.93 -4.80
C ARG A 264 29.64 -9.55 -3.43
N TYR A 265 28.70 -10.49 -3.27
CA TYR A 265 28.51 -11.18 -2.00
C TYR A 265 29.71 -12.01 -1.58
N SER A 266 30.41 -12.68 -2.51
CA SER A 266 31.62 -13.43 -2.17
C SER A 266 32.81 -12.55 -1.76
N GLN A 267 32.76 -11.24 -2.07
CA GLN A 267 33.76 -10.26 -1.64
C GLN A 267 33.44 -9.63 -0.27
N ILE A 268 32.15 -9.54 0.09
CA ILE A 268 31.68 -8.80 1.26
C ILE A 268 31.40 -9.73 2.44
N TYR A 269 30.77 -10.87 2.19
CA TYR A 269 30.40 -11.83 3.24
C TYR A 269 31.45 -12.93 3.35
N ARG A 270 31.67 -13.42 4.57
CA ARG A 270 32.61 -14.52 4.83
C ARG A 270 32.04 -15.84 4.35
N HIS A 271 30.75 -16.08 4.57
CA HIS A 271 30.05 -17.28 4.18
C HIS A 271 28.66 -16.95 3.58
N VAL A 272 28.13 -17.84 2.74
CA VAL A 272 26.80 -17.67 2.11
C VAL A 272 25.65 -17.58 3.13
N ASP A 273 25.87 -18.09 4.33
CA ASP A 273 24.92 -18.02 5.44
C ASP A 273 24.84 -16.64 6.11
N ASP A 274 25.86 -15.81 5.92
CA ASP A 274 25.95 -14.48 6.52
C ASP A 274 25.18 -13.42 5.71
N ILE A 275 24.69 -13.76 4.51
CA ILE A 275 24.01 -12.81 3.63
C ILE A 275 22.68 -12.38 4.28
N ASP A 276 22.50 -11.07 4.49
CA ASP A 276 21.29 -10.51 5.06
C ASP A 276 20.05 -10.82 4.20
N LEU A 277 18.92 -11.13 4.86
CA LEU A 277 17.68 -11.52 4.17
C LEU A 277 17.23 -10.48 3.15
N TRP A 278 17.14 -9.20 3.53
CA TRP A 278 16.61 -8.15 2.66
C TRP A 278 17.41 -8.04 1.36
N SER A 279 18.74 -7.90 1.45
CA SER A 279 19.57 -7.66 0.27
C SER A 279 19.51 -8.82 -0.73
N ALA A 280 19.55 -10.06 -0.25
CA ALA A 280 19.48 -11.21 -1.15
C ALA A 280 18.07 -11.41 -1.71
N ALA A 281 17.04 -11.25 -0.89
CA ALA A 281 15.68 -11.54 -1.31
C ALA A 281 15.13 -10.54 -2.33
N ILE A 282 15.57 -9.26 -2.29
CA ILE A 282 15.26 -8.29 -3.36
C ILE A 282 16.06 -8.57 -4.66
N SER A 283 17.16 -9.32 -4.56
CA SER A 283 18.01 -9.68 -5.70
C SER A 283 17.54 -10.94 -6.43
N GLU A 284 16.50 -11.63 -5.95
CA GLU A 284 16.00 -12.85 -6.58
C GLU A 284 15.31 -12.54 -7.90
N TYR A 285 15.52 -13.41 -8.89
CA TYR A 285 14.69 -13.36 -10.09
C TYR A 285 13.20 -13.56 -9.74
N PRO A 286 12.30 -12.75 -10.31
CA PRO A 286 10.88 -12.82 -9.98
C PRO A 286 10.24 -14.12 -10.46
N LEU A 287 9.20 -14.58 -9.75
CA LEU A 287 8.35 -15.66 -10.20
C LEU A 287 7.54 -15.26 -11.45
N PRO A 288 7.15 -16.20 -12.32
CA PRO A 288 6.28 -15.90 -13.45
C PRO A 288 4.99 -15.19 -13.03
N GLY A 289 4.72 -14.01 -13.62
CA GLY A 289 3.53 -13.22 -13.30
C GLY A 289 3.54 -12.53 -11.93
N ALA A 290 4.69 -12.49 -11.25
CA ALA A 290 4.92 -11.75 -10.02
C ALA A 290 6.03 -10.71 -10.22
N ILE A 291 6.14 -9.75 -9.31
CA ILE A 291 7.32 -8.87 -9.22
C ILE A 291 8.35 -9.40 -8.22
N LEU A 292 7.98 -10.37 -7.37
CA LEU A 292 8.84 -10.90 -6.32
C LEU A 292 9.42 -12.26 -6.64
N GLY A 293 10.63 -12.50 -6.13
CA GLY A 293 11.25 -13.82 -6.10
C GLY A 293 10.59 -14.79 -5.11
N PRO A 294 11.00 -16.07 -5.13
CA PRO A 294 10.38 -17.13 -4.34
C PRO A 294 10.44 -16.92 -2.82
N THR A 295 11.54 -16.37 -2.28
CA THR A 295 11.69 -16.18 -0.83
C THR A 295 10.74 -15.10 -0.32
N LEU A 296 10.71 -13.94 -0.96
CA LEU A 296 9.79 -12.87 -0.56
C LEU A 296 8.33 -13.27 -0.77
N SER A 297 8.02 -13.94 -1.89
CA SER A 297 6.67 -14.42 -2.17
C SER A 297 6.17 -15.39 -1.09
N CYS A 298 7.01 -16.32 -0.65
CA CYS A 298 6.71 -17.21 0.47
C CYS A 298 6.43 -16.46 1.77
N LEU A 299 7.33 -15.58 2.21
CA LEU A 299 7.23 -14.90 3.50
C LEU A 299 6.06 -13.93 3.56
N ILE A 300 5.82 -13.19 2.47
CA ILE A 300 4.73 -12.23 2.36
C ILE A 300 3.39 -12.96 2.27
N ALA A 301 3.26 -13.96 1.38
CA ALA A 301 2.03 -14.72 1.26
C ALA A 301 1.66 -15.46 2.54
N GLU A 302 2.64 -16.00 3.28
CA GLU A 302 2.40 -16.62 4.57
C GLU A 302 1.91 -15.59 5.61
N GLN A 303 2.51 -14.40 5.67
CA GLN A 303 2.05 -13.35 6.58
C GLN A 303 0.60 -12.95 6.27
N PHE A 304 0.26 -12.68 5.01
CA PHE A 304 -1.10 -12.33 4.61
C PHE A 304 -2.09 -13.48 4.83
N ALA A 305 -1.69 -14.74 4.62
CA ALA A 305 -2.54 -15.89 4.92
C ALA A 305 -2.91 -15.94 6.41
N ASN A 306 -1.97 -15.61 7.30
CA ASN A 306 -2.22 -15.58 8.73
C ASN A 306 -3.02 -14.35 9.16
N LEU A 307 -2.82 -13.19 8.51
CA LEU A 307 -3.65 -12.01 8.74
C LEU A 307 -5.11 -12.30 8.40
N ARG A 308 -5.41 -12.92 7.25
CA ARG A 308 -6.78 -13.32 6.89
C ARG A 308 -7.37 -14.37 7.83
N ARG A 309 -6.64 -15.46 8.09
CA ARG A 309 -7.15 -16.60 8.88
C ARG A 309 -7.25 -16.31 10.38
N GLY A 310 -6.40 -15.43 10.90
CA GLY A 310 -6.37 -15.08 12.32
C GLY A 310 -7.21 -13.84 12.67
N ASP A 311 -7.77 -13.14 11.68
CA ASP A 311 -8.61 -11.97 11.90
C ASP A 311 -10.08 -12.35 12.07
N ARG A 312 -10.62 -12.12 13.26
CA ARG A 312 -12.05 -12.32 13.57
C ARG A 312 -12.93 -11.35 12.77
N PHE A 313 -12.41 -10.17 12.46
CA PHE A 313 -13.08 -9.11 11.71
C PHE A 313 -12.74 -9.16 10.21
N TRP A 314 -12.18 -10.26 9.69
CA TRP A 314 -12.06 -10.45 8.25
C TRP A 314 -13.42 -10.26 7.60
N TYR A 315 -13.50 -9.38 6.60
CA TYR A 315 -14.78 -8.87 6.12
C TYR A 315 -15.74 -9.97 5.62
N GLU A 316 -15.24 -11.11 5.17
CA GLU A 316 -16.07 -12.22 4.69
C GLU A 316 -16.54 -13.19 5.79
N ASN A 317 -16.18 -12.99 7.06
CA ASN A 317 -16.54 -13.91 8.14
C ASN A 317 -18.04 -13.83 8.49
N PRO A 318 -18.73 -14.97 8.66
CA PRO A 318 -20.11 -15.02 9.15
C PRO A 318 -20.20 -15.14 10.68
N GLY A 319 -21.40 -14.94 11.21
CA GLY A 319 -21.76 -15.37 12.58
C GLY A 319 -21.27 -14.47 13.71
N TRP A 320 -20.69 -13.31 13.41
CA TRP A 320 -20.29 -12.31 14.40
C TRP A 320 -21.18 -11.06 14.31
N PRO A 321 -21.28 -10.25 15.38
CA PRO A 321 -21.97 -8.96 15.31
C PRO A 321 -21.40 -8.02 14.23
N SER A 322 -20.13 -8.18 13.86
CA SER A 322 -19.46 -7.44 12.79
C SER A 322 -19.58 -8.11 11.42
N SER A 323 -20.41 -9.13 11.24
CA SER A 323 -20.54 -9.81 9.94
C SER A 323 -21.39 -8.97 9.00
N PHE A 324 -20.87 -8.69 7.80
CA PHE A 324 -21.66 -8.12 6.72
C PHE A 324 -22.73 -9.11 6.22
N THR A 325 -23.87 -8.60 5.75
CA THR A 325 -24.87 -9.43 5.07
C THR A 325 -24.38 -9.88 3.69
N PRO A 326 -24.98 -10.89 3.04
CA PRO A 326 -24.58 -11.31 1.70
C PRO A 326 -24.72 -10.19 0.65
N GLU A 327 -25.70 -9.30 0.80
CA GLU A 327 -25.89 -8.13 -0.05
C GLU A 327 -24.76 -7.12 0.16
N GLN A 328 -24.41 -6.81 1.41
CA GLN A 328 -23.30 -5.92 1.75
C GLN A 328 -21.96 -6.46 1.23
N LEU A 329 -21.71 -7.77 1.37
CA LEU A 329 -20.52 -8.41 0.79
C LEU A 329 -20.49 -8.31 -0.74
N THR A 330 -21.65 -8.40 -1.39
CA THR A 330 -21.75 -8.24 -2.84
C THR A 330 -21.36 -6.83 -3.26
N GLU A 331 -21.69 -5.82 -2.46
CA GLU A 331 -21.30 -4.43 -2.70
C GLU A 331 -19.79 -4.21 -2.47
N ILE A 332 -19.22 -4.70 -1.36
CA ILE A 332 -17.78 -4.58 -1.07
C ILE A 332 -16.93 -5.25 -2.17
N ARG A 333 -17.36 -6.40 -2.69
CA ARG A 333 -16.64 -7.15 -3.74
C ARG A 333 -16.59 -6.45 -5.11
N LYS A 334 -17.32 -5.35 -5.29
CA LYS A 334 -17.24 -4.51 -6.50
C LYS A 334 -16.08 -3.52 -6.43
N VAL A 335 -15.62 -3.18 -5.22
CA VAL A 335 -14.69 -2.10 -4.97
C VAL A 335 -13.33 -2.43 -5.58
N LYS A 336 -12.75 -1.43 -6.25
CA LYS A 336 -11.40 -1.44 -6.78
C LYS A 336 -10.71 -0.15 -6.37
N VAL A 337 -9.38 -0.14 -6.32
CA VAL A 337 -8.64 1.10 -6.01
C VAL A 337 -8.96 2.23 -7.02
N GLY A 338 -9.26 1.89 -8.28
CA GLY A 338 -9.73 2.86 -9.28
C GLY A 338 -11.06 3.53 -8.90
N ARG A 339 -11.99 2.81 -8.25
CA ARG A 339 -13.24 3.38 -7.73
C ARG A 339 -12.97 4.35 -6.58
N ILE A 340 -12.07 3.97 -5.66
CA ILE A 340 -11.64 4.83 -4.55
C ILE A 340 -11.04 6.13 -5.08
N VAL A 341 -10.19 6.07 -6.11
CA VAL A 341 -9.68 7.27 -6.79
C VAL A 341 -10.84 8.10 -7.33
N CYS A 342 -11.70 7.52 -8.15
CA CYS A 342 -12.78 8.25 -8.82
C CYS A 342 -13.79 8.91 -7.85
N ASP A 343 -14.07 8.30 -6.70
CA ASP A 343 -15.00 8.86 -5.70
C ASP A 343 -14.36 9.97 -4.84
N ASN A 344 -13.03 9.99 -4.74
CA ASN A 344 -12.30 10.80 -3.76
C ASN A 344 -11.29 11.79 -4.35
N SER A 345 -11.11 11.80 -5.66
CA SER A 345 -10.49 12.90 -6.41
C SER A 345 -11.47 14.06 -6.62
N ASP A 346 -10.94 15.25 -6.86
CA ASP A 346 -11.71 16.45 -7.21
C ASP A 346 -12.13 16.47 -8.70
N ASP A 347 -11.23 16.11 -9.63
CA ASP A 347 -11.46 16.26 -11.07
C ASP A 347 -11.00 15.11 -11.97
N THR A 348 -10.69 13.92 -11.41
CA THR A 348 -10.34 12.74 -12.20
C THR A 348 -11.51 12.28 -13.07
N ILE A 349 -11.26 12.19 -14.38
CA ILE A 349 -12.26 11.79 -15.38
C ILE A 349 -12.10 10.30 -15.73
N THR A 350 -10.85 9.86 -15.87
CA THR A 350 -10.50 8.52 -16.34
C THR A 350 -9.41 7.89 -15.48
N VAL A 351 -9.49 6.58 -15.28
CA VAL A 351 -8.48 5.75 -14.62
C VAL A 351 -8.29 4.46 -15.43
N PRO A 352 -7.11 3.82 -15.38
CA PRO A 352 -6.89 2.58 -16.11
C PRO A 352 -7.65 1.44 -15.45
N LEU A 353 -8.14 0.50 -16.28
CA LEU A 353 -9.01 -0.61 -15.87
C LEU A 353 -8.46 -1.42 -14.69
N ASN A 354 -7.15 -1.61 -14.63
CA ASN A 354 -6.39 -2.02 -13.46
C ASN A 354 -5.43 -0.89 -13.06
N THR A 355 -5.74 -0.21 -11.97
CA THR A 355 -5.05 0.99 -11.49
C THR A 355 -3.68 0.72 -10.86
N PHE A 356 -3.35 -0.53 -10.56
CA PHE A 356 -2.00 -0.90 -10.14
C PHE A 356 -1.08 -1.25 -11.33
N MET A 357 -1.63 -1.43 -12.53
CA MET A 357 -0.87 -1.66 -13.74
C MET A 357 -0.76 -0.37 -14.54
N GLN A 358 0.33 -0.23 -15.29
CA GLN A 358 0.46 0.89 -16.21
C GLN A 358 -0.69 0.88 -17.23
N GLY A 359 -1.32 2.02 -17.45
CA GLY A 359 -2.34 2.17 -18.48
C GLY A 359 -1.75 2.17 -19.89
N ASP A 360 -2.45 1.53 -20.83
CA ASP A 360 -2.10 1.49 -22.25
C ASP A 360 -3.35 1.29 -23.12
N HIS A 361 -3.30 1.63 -24.41
CA HIS A 361 -4.48 1.61 -25.27
C HIS A 361 -5.04 0.20 -25.60
N VAL A 362 -4.29 -0.87 -25.35
CA VAL A 362 -4.60 -2.22 -25.82
C VAL A 362 -4.99 -3.16 -24.67
N HIS A 363 -4.18 -3.23 -23.62
CA HIS A 363 -4.33 -4.22 -22.55
C HIS A 363 -4.93 -3.63 -21.28
N ASN A 364 -4.63 -2.37 -20.96
CA ASN A 364 -5.13 -1.70 -19.77
C ASN A 364 -5.61 -0.25 -20.07
N PRO A 365 -6.68 -0.10 -20.88
CA PRO A 365 -7.13 1.22 -21.31
C PRO A 365 -7.62 2.07 -20.14
N PHE A 366 -7.43 3.39 -20.29
CA PHE A 366 -8.09 4.39 -19.47
C PHE A 366 -9.58 4.42 -19.81
N VAL A 367 -10.41 4.28 -18.79
CA VAL A 367 -11.88 4.28 -18.93
C VAL A 367 -12.48 5.30 -17.98
N GLU A 368 -13.65 5.82 -18.34
CA GLU A 368 -14.35 6.83 -17.56
C GLU A 368 -14.73 6.32 -16.17
N CYS A 369 -14.58 7.19 -15.17
CA CYS A 369 -14.96 6.91 -13.79
C CYS A 369 -16.44 6.53 -13.63
N ASN A 370 -17.33 7.03 -14.48
CA ASN A 370 -18.77 6.73 -14.44
C ASN A 370 -19.16 5.51 -15.29
N SER A 371 -18.19 4.82 -15.88
CA SER A 371 -18.46 3.62 -16.68
C SER A 371 -18.81 2.41 -15.81
N HIS A 372 -19.43 1.41 -16.42
CA HIS A 372 -19.77 0.14 -15.78
C HIS A 372 -18.56 -0.66 -15.24
N HIS A 373 -17.33 -0.26 -15.58
CA HIS A 373 -16.10 -0.91 -15.08
C HIS A 373 -15.75 -0.52 -13.63
N PHE A 374 -16.27 0.63 -13.16
CA PHE A 374 -16.09 1.15 -11.80
C PHE A 374 -17.45 1.43 -11.16
N PRO A 375 -18.30 0.41 -10.94
CA PRO A 375 -19.61 0.62 -10.34
C PRO A 375 -19.47 1.21 -8.93
N HIS A 376 -20.40 2.11 -8.58
CA HIS A 376 -20.52 2.59 -7.21
C HIS A 376 -20.99 1.46 -6.29
N MET A 377 -20.50 1.50 -5.05
CA MET A 377 -21.01 0.66 -3.97
C MET A 377 -22.39 1.17 -3.56
N ASP A 378 -23.41 0.30 -3.57
CA ASP A 378 -24.76 0.64 -3.14
C ASP A 378 -24.88 0.61 -1.61
N LEU A 379 -24.64 1.75 -0.97
CA LEU A 379 -24.72 1.90 0.49
C LEU A 379 -26.15 1.76 1.05
N THR A 380 -27.19 1.68 0.22
CA THR A 380 -28.55 1.39 0.71
C THR A 380 -28.66 0.00 1.35
N LYS A 381 -27.70 -0.90 1.10
CA LYS A 381 -27.62 -2.20 1.78
C LYS A 381 -27.24 -2.10 3.27
N TRP A 382 -26.89 -0.91 3.76
CA TRP A 382 -26.68 -0.60 5.18
C TRP A 382 -27.86 0.16 5.80
N GLN A 383 -29.00 0.26 5.11
CA GLN A 383 -30.21 0.84 5.69
C GLN A 383 -30.71 -0.01 6.87
N ASP A 384 -30.87 0.63 8.03
CA ASP A 384 -31.44 0.01 9.22
C ASP A 384 -32.98 -0.02 9.10
N THR A 385 -33.48 -1.15 8.63
CA THR A 385 -34.92 -1.40 8.46
C THR A 385 -35.63 -1.79 9.75
N SER A 386 -34.89 -1.98 10.85
CA SER A 386 -35.46 -2.34 12.16
C SER A 386 -35.99 -1.13 12.94
N TYR A 387 -35.64 0.07 12.50
CA TYR A 387 -36.11 1.32 13.11
C TYR A 387 -37.52 1.70 12.61
N ASP A 388 -38.54 1.38 13.41
CA ASP A 388 -39.88 1.96 13.24
C ASP A 388 -39.91 3.39 13.80
N LYS A 389 -40.10 4.38 12.92
CA LYS A 389 -40.43 5.76 13.33
C LYS A 389 -41.76 5.74 14.09
N LYS A 390 -41.71 5.76 15.42
CA LYS A 390 -42.88 6.00 16.26
C LYS A 390 -43.39 7.43 16.13
#